data_AF-A0A7X2ZF02-F1
#
_entry.id   AF-A0A7X2ZF02-F1
#
_cell.length_a   1.000
_cell.length_b   1.000
_cell.length_c   1.000
_cell.angle_alpha   90.00
_cell.angle_beta   90.00
_cell.angle_gamma   90.00
#
_symmetry.space_group_name_H-M   'P 1'
#
loop_
_entity.id
_entity.type
_entity.pdbx_description
1 polymer ?
#
loop_
_entity_poly.entity_id
_entity_poly.type
_entity_poly.pdbx_seq_one_letter_code
_entity_poly.pdbx_strand_id
1 'polypeptide(L)'
;MGYKLATYISLLFFIGIGAFFFISSQTLPKSSSGQIGPAYFPGIVSVLLILCCILSFFTTMKKNDQHIPLPNLRYIIWTIVLSALFTAVWEWMGLFYIVSFVFLAILIYLYDQAKPSFIKVCKAMGISLLMVLLVYGTFELLLGITF
;
A
#
# COMPACT_ATOMS: atom_id res chain seq x y z
N MET A 1 -12.38 16.75 -15.39
CA MET A 1 -11.20 16.25 -16.14
C MET A 1 -11.63 15.00 -16.88
N GLY A 2 -11.22 14.82 -18.14
CA GLY A 2 -11.56 13.59 -18.90
C GLY A 2 -10.94 12.36 -18.23
N TYR A 3 -11.67 11.25 -18.19
CA TYR A 3 -11.22 9.98 -17.62
C TYR A 3 -9.90 9.52 -18.23
N LYS A 4 -9.76 9.63 -19.55
CA LYS A 4 -8.53 9.22 -20.23
C LYS A 4 -7.33 10.01 -19.76
N LEU A 5 -7.46 11.34 -19.68
CA LEU A 5 -6.38 12.23 -19.26
C LEU A 5 -6.01 11.98 -17.80
N ALA A 6 -6.99 11.82 -16.90
CA ALA A 6 -6.76 11.46 -15.50
C ALA A 6 -6.08 10.10 -15.35
N THR A 7 -6.49 9.12 -16.14
CA THR A 7 -5.90 7.78 -16.12
C THR A 7 -4.46 7.83 -16.61
N TYR A 8 -4.17 8.49 -17.74
CA TYR A 8 -2.80 8.58 -18.26
C TYR A 8 -1.86 9.31 -17.30
N ILE A 9 -2.30 10.40 -16.68
CA ILE A 9 -1.50 11.11 -15.67
C ILE A 9 -1.22 10.19 -14.48
N SER A 10 -2.23 9.46 -13.98
CA SER A 10 -2.07 8.52 -12.88
C SER A 10 -1.12 7.37 -13.23
N LEU A 11 -1.25 6.80 -14.44
CA LEU A 11 -0.39 5.72 -14.91
C LEU A 11 1.06 6.19 -15.04
N LEU A 12 1.30 7.36 -15.61
CA LEU A 12 2.64 7.93 -15.74
C LEU A 12 3.26 8.19 -14.36
N PHE A 13 2.47 8.71 -13.43
CA PHE A 13 2.87 8.89 -12.04
C PHE A 13 3.25 7.57 -11.35
N PHE A 14 2.43 6.52 -11.48
CA PHE A 14 2.71 5.21 -10.89
C PHE A 14 3.90 4.49 -11.54
N ILE A 15 4.11 4.67 -12.85
CA ILE A 15 5.33 4.20 -13.52
C ILE A 15 6.55 4.90 -12.92
N GLY A 16 6.48 6.22 -12.71
CA GLY A 16 7.55 6.98 -12.05
C GLY A 16 7.86 6.47 -10.64
N ILE A 17 6.83 6.23 -9.83
CA ILE A 17 6.97 5.62 -8.50
C ILE A 17 7.61 4.22 -8.62
N GLY A 18 7.10 3.36 -9.49
CA GLY A 18 7.64 2.01 -9.68
C GLY A 18 9.11 2.02 -10.09
N ALA A 19 9.51 2.90 -11.01
CA ALA A 19 10.89 3.06 -11.42
C ALA A 19 11.77 3.54 -10.25
N PHE A 20 11.30 4.52 -9.48
CA PHE A 20 12.00 5.02 -8.30
C PHE A 20 12.19 3.92 -7.24
N PHE A 21 11.15 3.14 -6.94
CA PHE A 21 11.22 2.02 -6.00
C PHE A 21 12.17 0.92 -6.50
N PHE A 22 12.16 0.60 -7.79
CA PHE A 22 13.06 -0.38 -8.38
C PHE A 22 14.53 0.06 -8.23
N ILE A 23 14.84 1.33 -8.53
CA ILE A 23 16.19 1.87 -8.36
C ILE A 23 16.59 1.87 -6.88
N SER A 24 15.69 2.32 -5.99
CA SER A 24 15.93 2.34 -4.55
C SER A 24 16.12 0.94 -3.97
N SER A 25 15.45 -0.08 -4.51
CA SER A 25 15.64 -1.46 -4.06
C SER A 25 17.03 -2.00 -4.35
N GLN A 26 17.72 -1.48 -5.38
CA GLN A 26 19.06 -1.93 -5.74
C GLN A 26 20.14 -1.39 -4.80
N THR A 27 19.83 -0.37 -3.99
CA THR A 27 20.74 0.15 -2.97
C THR A 27 20.63 -0.61 -1.65
N LEU A 28 19.65 -1.51 -1.51
CA LEU A 28 19.50 -2.36 -0.33
C LEU A 28 20.65 -3.38 -0.24
N PRO A 29 21.06 -3.78 0.98
CA PRO A 29 22.10 -4.77 1.20
C PRO A 29 21.81 -6.07 0.44
N LYS A 30 22.83 -6.60 -0.22
CA LYS A 30 22.75 -7.93 -0.85
C LYS A 30 22.77 -8.99 0.25
N SER A 31 21.89 -9.99 0.13
CA SER A 31 21.93 -11.18 0.99
C SER A 31 23.18 -12.01 0.70
N SER A 32 23.67 -12.70 1.73
CA SER A 32 24.68 -13.73 1.62
C SER A 32 24.19 -14.87 0.71
N SER A 33 25.15 -15.53 0.04
CA SER A 33 25.00 -16.59 -0.96
C SER A 33 23.77 -17.49 -0.77
N GLY A 34 22.76 -17.31 -1.62
CA GLY A 34 21.62 -18.23 -1.78
C GLY A 34 20.31 -17.83 -1.09
N GLN A 35 20.28 -16.79 -0.25
CA GLN A 35 19.05 -16.34 0.41
C GLN A 35 18.35 -15.21 -0.35
N ILE A 36 17.01 -15.16 -0.29
CA ILE A 36 16.22 -14.06 -0.83
C ILE A 36 16.59 -12.79 -0.05
N GLY A 37 17.20 -11.82 -0.73
CA GLY A 37 17.60 -10.56 -0.13
C GLY A 37 16.45 -9.55 -0.01
N PRO A 38 16.61 -8.51 0.82
CA PRO A 38 15.59 -7.48 1.05
C PRO A 38 15.21 -6.71 -0.23
N ALA A 39 16.08 -6.71 -1.24
CA ALA A 39 15.82 -6.12 -2.56
C ALA A 39 14.82 -6.91 -3.42
N TYR A 40 14.62 -8.20 -3.16
CA TYR A 40 13.88 -9.09 -4.05
C TYR A 40 12.40 -8.72 -4.15
N PHE A 41 11.72 -8.55 -3.01
CA PHE A 41 10.29 -8.26 -2.99
C PHE A 41 9.97 -6.87 -3.57
N PRO A 42 10.63 -5.76 -3.16
CA PRO A 42 10.42 -4.46 -3.78
C PRO A 42 10.70 -4.45 -5.29
N GLY A 43 11.72 -5.20 -5.74
CA GLY A 43 12.05 -5.34 -7.15
C GLY A 43 10.90 -5.96 -7.96
N ILE A 44 10.36 -7.10 -7.51
CA ILE A 44 9.24 -7.78 -8.18
C ILE A 44 8.00 -6.90 -8.21
N VAL A 45 7.63 -6.31 -7.07
CA VAL A 45 6.44 -5.45 -6.98
C VAL A 45 6.56 -4.25 -7.91
N SER A 46 7.75 -3.65 -8.01
CA SER A 46 8.00 -2.51 -8.91
C SER A 46 7.84 -2.90 -10.37
N VAL A 47 8.39 -4.06 -10.78
CA VAL A 47 8.25 -4.57 -12.14
C VAL A 47 6.79 -4.88 -12.46
N LEU A 48 6.07 -5.56 -11.57
CA LEU A 48 4.65 -5.84 -11.74
C LEU A 48 3.82 -4.57 -11.84
N LEU A 49 4.09 -3.57 -11.00
CA LEU A 49 3.40 -2.28 -11.05
C LEU A 49 3.58 -1.60 -12.41
N ILE A 50 4.82 -1.54 -12.92
CA ILE A 50 5.13 -0.96 -14.23
C ILE A 50 4.41 -1.73 -15.34
N LEU A 51 4.47 -3.06 -15.34
CA LEU A 51 3.79 -3.90 -16.34
C LEU A 51 2.27 -3.70 -16.31
N CYS A 52 1.67 -3.71 -15.12
CA CYS A 52 0.24 -3.43 -14.96
C CYS A 52 -0.12 -2.04 -15.47
N CYS A 53 0.71 -1.02 -15.23
CA CYS A 53 0.47 0.33 -15.74
C CYS A 53 0.52 0.37 -17.28
N ILE A 54 1.49 -0.31 -17.90
CA ILE A 54 1.60 -0.43 -19.36
C ILE A 54 0.35 -1.12 -19.93
N LEU A 55 -0.08 -2.24 -19.35
CA LEU A 55 -1.30 -2.94 -19.75
C LEU A 55 -2.56 -2.05 -19.58
N SER A 56 -2.65 -1.32 -18.47
CA SER A 56 -3.73 -0.37 -18.22
C SER A 56 -3.74 0.79 -19.22
N PHE A 57 -2.57 1.22 -19.70
CA PHE A 57 -2.47 2.25 -20.73
C PHE A 57 -3.16 1.79 -22.03
N PHE A 58 -2.80 0.61 -22.53
CA PHE A 58 -3.40 0.06 -23.76
C PHE A 58 -4.89 -0.25 -23.63
N THR A 59 -5.33 -0.73 -22.47
CA THR A 59 -6.77 -0.97 -22.23
C THR A 59 -7.56 0.34 -22.15
N THR A 60 -6.97 1.42 -21.62
CA THR A 60 -7.60 2.74 -21.53
C THR A 60 -7.77 3.40 -22.90
N MET A 61 -6.82 3.18 -23.82
CA MET A 61 -6.93 3.68 -25.21
C MET A 61 -8.24 3.25 -25.88
N LYS A 62 -8.69 2.02 -25.60
CA LYS A 62 -9.90 1.41 -26.19
C LYS A 62 -11.22 1.85 -25.52
N LYS A 63 -11.18 2.53 -24.38
CA LYS A 63 -12.39 2.96 -23.66
C LYS A 63 -12.94 4.29 -24.21
N ASN A 64 -14.21 4.59 -23.96
CA ASN A 64 -14.77 5.92 -24.23
C ASN A 64 -14.42 6.88 -23.09
N ASP A 65 -14.20 8.15 -23.42
CA ASP A 65 -13.93 9.17 -22.42
C ASP A 65 -15.24 9.53 -21.70
N GLN A 66 -15.28 9.28 -20.40
CA GLN A 66 -16.44 9.55 -19.54
C GLN A 66 -15.99 10.41 -18.37
N HIS A 67 -16.89 11.23 -17.81
CA HIS A 67 -16.55 11.98 -16.61
C HIS A 67 -16.60 11.05 -15.40
N ILE A 68 -15.45 10.78 -14.76
CA ILE A 68 -15.42 10.05 -13.49
C ILE A 68 -15.47 11.06 -12.34
N PRO A 69 -16.57 11.14 -11.57
CA PRO A 69 -16.52 11.84 -10.30
C PRO A 69 -15.52 11.13 -9.38
N LEU A 70 -14.75 11.90 -8.61
CA LEU A 70 -13.93 11.39 -7.51
C LEU A 70 -14.76 11.51 -6.22
N PRO A 71 -15.67 10.56 -5.92
CA PRO A 71 -16.43 10.62 -4.69
C PRO A 71 -15.48 10.51 -3.50
N ASN A 72 -15.75 11.31 -2.47
CA ASN A 72 -15.11 11.22 -1.16
C ASN A 72 -13.60 11.50 -1.12
N LEU A 73 -13.15 12.57 -1.76
CA LEU A 73 -11.79 13.13 -1.65
C LEU A 73 -11.28 13.20 -0.19
N ARG A 74 -12.20 13.43 0.76
CA ARG A 74 -11.93 13.40 2.20
C ARG A 74 -11.23 12.11 2.66
N TYR A 75 -11.68 10.93 2.24
CA TYR A 75 -11.06 9.66 2.67
C TYR A 75 -9.66 9.47 2.09
N ILE A 76 -9.42 9.97 0.87
CA ILE A 76 -8.10 9.97 0.25
C ILE A 76 -7.13 10.80 1.11
N ILE A 77 -7.54 12.03 1.48
CA ILE A 77 -6.75 12.91 2.34
C ILE A 77 -6.47 12.25 3.69
N TRP A 78 -7.50 11.69 4.35
CA TRP A 78 -7.30 11.00 5.63
C TRP A 78 -6.32 9.83 5.53
N THR A 79 -6.34 9.09 4.43
CA THR A 79 -5.41 7.98 4.22
C THR A 79 -3.99 8.46 4.04
N ILE A 80 -3.77 9.52 3.25
CA ILE A 80 -2.43 10.11 3.08
C ILE A 80 -1.89 10.58 4.43
N VAL A 81 -2.72 11.30 5.20
CA VAL A 81 -2.33 11.80 6.53
C VAL A 81 -2.06 10.66 7.51
N LEU A 82 -2.94 9.66 7.58
CA LEU A 82 -2.75 8.50 8.45
C LEU A 82 -1.51 7.68 8.08
N SER A 83 -1.23 7.51 6.78
CA SER A 83 -0.02 6.82 6.32
C SER A 83 1.25 7.57 6.69
N ALA A 84 1.26 8.91 6.53
CA ALA A 84 2.41 9.72 6.95
C ALA A 84 2.62 9.67 8.47
N LEU A 85 1.52 9.74 9.24
CA LEU A 85 1.56 9.62 10.70
C LEU A 85 2.04 8.24 11.14
N PHE A 86 1.55 7.18 10.48
CA PHE A 86 1.99 5.80 10.70
C PHE A 86 3.51 5.69 10.54
N THR A 87 4.05 6.16 9.42
CA THR A 87 5.50 6.08 9.14
C THR A 87 6.30 6.85 10.19
N ALA A 88 5.88 8.07 10.53
CA ALA A 88 6.58 8.89 11.52
C ALA A 88 6.57 8.26 12.93
N VAL A 89 5.43 7.70 13.35
CA VAL A 89 5.31 7.04 14.66
C VAL A 89 6.11 5.74 14.70
N TRP A 90 6.09 4.96 13.62
CA TRP A 90 6.90 3.74 13.53
C TRP A 90 8.38 4.06 13.58
N GLU A 91 8.85 5.03 12.79
CA GLU A 91 10.26 5.46 12.79
C GLU A 91 10.71 5.93 14.17
N TRP A 92 9.84 6.65 14.90
CA TRP A 92 10.17 7.16 16.23
C TRP A 92 10.16 6.08 17.33
N MET A 93 9.19 5.16 17.32
CA MET A 93 8.99 4.18 18.40
C MET A 93 9.64 2.82 18.14
N GLY A 94 9.88 2.45 16.88
CA GLY A 94 10.33 1.11 16.48
C GLY A 94 9.30 -0.01 16.68
N LEU A 95 8.05 0.31 17.06
CA LEU A 95 7.00 -0.68 17.38
C LEU A 95 6.14 -1.03 16.16
N PHE A 96 6.73 -1.63 15.13
CA PHE A 96 6.06 -1.89 13.84
C PHE A 96 4.67 -2.55 13.99
N TYR A 97 4.58 -3.65 14.72
CA TYR A 97 3.34 -4.44 14.83
C TYR A 97 2.22 -3.70 15.55
N ILE A 98 2.53 -2.99 16.63
CA ILE A 98 1.55 -2.24 17.42
C ILE A 98 1.05 -1.04 16.63
N VAL A 99 1.97 -0.30 16.00
CA VAL A 99 1.64 0.88 15.21
C VAL A 99 0.84 0.48 13.95
N SER A 100 1.21 -0.63 13.30
CA SER A 100 0.46 -1.21 12.17
C SER A 100 -0.95 -1.64 12.58
N PHE A 101 -1.09 -2.28 13.75
CA PHE A 101 -2.40 -2.68 14.27
C PHE A 101 -3.33 -1.48 14.44
N VAL A 102 -2.85 -0.42 15.11
CA VAL A 102 -3.63 0.80 15.35
C VAL A 102 -3.97 1.49 14.02
N PHE A 103 -2.99 1.62 13.12
CA PHE A 103 -3.19 2.23 11.80
C PHE A 103 -4.26 1.50 10.99
N LEU A 104 -4.17 0.17 10.89
CA LEU A 104 -5.16 -0.65 10.18
C LEU A 104 -6.54 -0.55 10.84
N ALA A 105 -6.61 -0.55 12.17
CA ALA A 105 -7.88 -0.48 12.88
C ALA A 105 -8.59 0.85 12.60
N ILE A 106 -7.84 1.95 12.61
CA ILE A 106 -8.36 3.28 12.26
C ILE A 106 -8.82 3.31 10.81
N LEU A 107 -8.02 2.82 9.86
CA LEU A 107 -8.40 2.82 8.44
C LEU A 107 -9.66 1.99 8.19
N ILE A 108 -9.72 0.76 8.72
CA ILE A 108 -10.88 -0.12 8.53
C ILE A 108 -12.12 0.50 9.16
N TYR A 109 -12.00 1.08 10.35
CA TYR A 109 -13.12 1.79 11.00
C TYR A 109 -13.59 3.00 10.20
N LEU A 110 -12.65 3.79 9.65
CA LEU A 110 -12.93 4.99 8.86
C LEU A 110 -13.62 4.65 7.53
N TYR A 111 -13.20 3.56 6.88
CA TYR A 111 -13.73 3.13 5.60
C TYR A 111 -15.04 2.34 5.69
N ASP A 112 -15.31 1.69 6.82
CA ASP A 112 -16.59 1.03 7.04
C ASP A 112 -17.68 2.12 7.19
N GLN A 113 -18.62 2.17 6.23
CA GLN A 113 -19.70 3.17 6.22
C GLN A 113 -20.86 2.81 7.15
N ALA A 114 -20.79 1.69 7.88
CA ALA A 114 -21.79 1.34 8.87
C ALA A 114 -21.85 2.36 10.01
N LYS A 115 -23.03 2.48 10.62
CA LYS A 115 -23.26 3.32 11.81
C LYS A 115 -22.26 2.97 12.92
N PRO A 116 -21.77 3.96 13.68
CA PRO A 116 -20.85 3.71 14.78
C PRO A 116 -21.52 2.76 15.78
N SER A 117 -20.89 1.62 16.00
CA SER A 117 -21.37 0.57 16.89
C SER A 117 -20.18 -0.18 17.46
N PHE A 118 -20.37 -0.79 18.63
CA PHE A 118 -19.33 -1.62 19.24
C PHE A 118 -18.88 -2.76 18.32
N ILE A 119 -19.84 -3.37 17.59
CA ILE A 119 -19.58 -4.43 16.61
C ILE A 119 -18.61 -3.94 15.51
N LYS A 120 -18.78 -2.71 15.03
CA LYS A 120 -17.90 -2.11 14.03
C LYS A 120 -16.46 -1.98 14.54
N VAL A 121 -16.30 -1.56 15.80
CA VAL A 121 -14.98 -1.45 16.44
C VAL A 121 -14.35 -2.84 16.60
N CYS A 122 -15.08 -3.82 17.12
CA CYS A 122 -14.60 -5.20 17.26
C CYS A 122 -14.20 -5.82 15.91
N LYS A 123 -14.99 -5.58 14.86
CA LYS A 123 -14.68 -6.04 13.51
C LYS A 123 -13.39 -5.40 12.99
N ALA A 124 -13.23 -4.08 13.13
CA ALA A 124 -12.01 -3.39 12.73
C ALA A 124 -10.80 -3.96 13.47
N MET A 125 -10.86 -4.04 14.80
CA MET A 125 -9.80 -4.62 15.62
C MET A 125 -9.50 -6.07 15.23
N GLY A 126 -10.52 -6.91 15.02
CA GLY A 126 -10.34 -8.31 14.65
C GLY A 126 -9.64 -8.49 13.31
N ILE A 127 -10.05 -7.73 12.29
CA ILE A 127 -9.41 -7.77 10.97
C ILE A 127 -7.98 -7.24 11.05
N SER A 128 -7.74 -6.14 11.76
CA SER A 128 -6.40 -5.60 11.96
C SER A 128 -5.47 -6.57 12.67
N LEU A 129 -5.95 -7.24 13.72
CA LEU A 129 -5.17 -8.24 14.44
C LEU A 129 -4.81 -9.40 13.52
N LEU A 130 -5.79 -9.93 12.78
CA LEU A 130 -5.57 -11.01 11.83
C LEU A 130 -4.52 -10.64 10.77
N MET A 131 -4.60 -9.42 10.22
CA MET A 131 -3.64 -8.93 9.23
C MET A 131 -2.23 -8.79 9.80
N VAL A 132 -2.10 -8.23 11.00
CA VAL A 132 -0.79 -8.11 11.68
C VAL A 132 -0.20 -9.48 11.98
N LEU A 133 -1.01 -10.44 12.45
CA LEU A 133 -0.57 -11.81 12.68
C LEU A 133 -0.13 -12.50 11.39
N LEU A 134 -0.83 -12.27 10.28
CA LEU A 134 -0.45 -12.78 8.97
C LEU A 134 0.91 -12.21 8.53
N VAL A 135 1.12 -10.90 8.69
CA VAL A 135 2.39 -10.24 8.38
C VAL A 135 3.52 -10.80 9.25
N TYR A 136 3.30 -10.91 10.56
CA TYR A 136 4.25 -11.53 11.49
C TYR A 136 4.60 -12.96 11.08
N GLY A 137 3.59 -13.81 10.85
CA GLY A 137 3.80 -15.19 10.43
C GLY A 137 4.51 -15.31 9.08
N THR A 138 4.22 -14.42 8.13
CA THR A 138 4.85 -14.49 6.80
C THR A 138 6.27 -13.95 6.81
N PHE A 139 6.49 -12.78 7.39
CA PHE A 139 7.77 -12.11 7.26
C PHE A 139 8.75 -12.49 8.36
N GLU A 140 8.31 -12.56 9.61
CA GLU A 140 9.21 -12.90 10.72
C GLU A 140 9.40 -14.41 10.83
N LEU A 141 8.30 -15.18 10.87
CA LEU A 141 8.39 -16.63 11.09
C LEU A 141 8.85 -17.41 9.85
N LEU A 142 8.30 -17.12 8.66
CA LEU A 142 8.65 -17.86 7.44
C LEU A 142 9.90 -17.30 6.73
N LEU A 143 10.06 -15.96 6.70
CA LEU A 143 11.15 -15.31 5.94
C LEU A 143 12.31 -14.83 6.81
N GLY A 144 12.18 -14.84 8.14
CA GLY A 144 13.25 -14.40 9.06
C GLY A 144 13.55 -12.90 8.99
N ILE A 145 12.59 -12.08 8.57
CA ILE A 145 12.72 -10.62 8.44
C ILE A 145 12.15 -9.96 9.70
N THR A 146 12.99 -9.20 10.40
CA THR A 146 12.62 -8.39 11.56
C THR A 146 12.39 -6.93 11.16
N PHE A 147 11.38 -6.29 11.74
CA PHE A 147 10.99 -4.89 11.46
C PHE A 147 11.19 -3.96 12.66
#